data_AF-A0A5D3YA21-F1
#
_entry.id   AF-A0A5D3YA21-F1
#
_cell.length_a   1.000
_cell.length_b   1.000
_cell.length_c   1.000
_cell.angle_alpha   90.00
_cell.angle_beta   90.00
_cell.angle_gamma   90.00
#
_symmetry.space_group_name_H-M   'P 1'
#
loop_
_entity.id
_entity.type
_entity.pdbx_description
1 polymer ?
#
loop_
_entity_poly.entity_id
_entity_poly.type
_entity_poly.pdbx_seq_one_letter_code
_entity_poly.pdbx_strand_id
1 'polypeptide(L)'
;MHDVEEESTSSTINLHEAYRKDFELIKNGAGMKKHQTQHCFPQQHTISIGKENQILMDMLTKAKNVAINLARTGHRVLDINIGSRNVRLTISPSNRCNLLGGAMIKISRVNGVEEKTMAANIDGVQVEWTTSTRLEPGQFITR
;
A
#
# COMPACT_ATOMS: atom_id res chain seq x y z
N MET A 1 -51.50 33.04 -4.91
CA MET A 1 -50.69 33.68 -5.98
C MET A 1 -50.28 35.02 -5.41
N HIS A 2 -48.99 35.19 -5.07
CA HIS A 2 -48.25 36.42 -4.69
C HIS A 2 -48.71 37.17 -3.41
N ASP A 3 -47.90 37.81 -2.55
CA ASP A 3 -46.45 37.98 -2.27
C ASP A 3 -46.39 38.74 -0.90
N VAL A 4 -45.50 38.43 0.06
CA VAL A 4 -44.25 39.15 0.46
C VAL A 4 -44.45 40.69 0.65
N GLU A 5 -44.06 41.41 1.71
CA GLU A 5 -42.84 41.53 2.52
C GLU A 5 -43.14 42.45 3.74
N GLU A 6 -42.47 42.26 4.89
CA GLU A 6 -41.82 43.32 5.70
C GLU A 6 -41.53 42.82 7.13
N GLU A 7 -40.43 42.08 7.31
CA GLU A 7 -39.87 41.87 8.67
C GLU A 7 -38.36 41.49 8.62
N SER A 8 -37.57 42.20 7.80
CA SER A 8 -36.17 41.81 7.49
C SER A 8 -35.08 42.81 7.93
N THR A 9 -35.41 43.87 8.68
CA THR A 9 -34.41 44.92 8.99
C THR A 9 -34.01 45.02 10.46
N SER A 10 -34.74 44.42 11.41
CA SER A 10 -34.42 44.56 12.84
C SER A 10 -33.35 43.57 13.34
N SER A 11 -33.32 42.35 12.79
CA SER A 11 -32.41 41.29 13.24
C SER A 11 -30.97 41.45 12.72
N THR A 12 -30.79 42.07 11.56
CA THR A 12 -29.48 42.28 10.92
C THR A 12 -28.70 43.43 11.54
N ILE A 13 -29.37 44.49 12.00
CA ILE A 13 -28.73 45.63 12.69
C ILE A 13 -28.12 45.18 14.02
N ASN A 14 -28.82 44.32 14.77
CA ASN A 14 -28.34 43.78 16.04
C ASN A 14 -27.11 42.87 15.89
N LEU A 15 -27.06 42.09 14.80
CA LEU A 15 -25.95 41.16 14.55
C LEU A 15 -24.67 41.92 14.14
N HIS A 16 -24.80 42.98 13.35
CA HIS A 16 -23.65 43.76 12.89
C HIS A 16 -23.02 44.59 14.02
N GLU A 17 -23.82 45.04 15.00
CA GLU A 17 -23.31 45.73 16.19
C GLU A 17 -22.58 44.78 17.15
N ALA A 18 -23.07 43.54 17.28
CA ALA A 18 -22.41 42.49 18.06
C ALA A 18 -21.01 42.16 17.51
N TYR A 19 -20.90 41.98 16.18
CA TYR A 19 -19.61 41.72 15.54
C TYR A 19 -18.62 42.87 15.70
N ARG A 20 -19.09 44.12 15.69
CA ARG A 20 -18.22 45.29 15.89
C ARG A 20 -17.65 45.33 17.32
N LYS A 21 -18.45 45.01 18.33
CA LYS A 21 -18.00 44.98 19.74
C LYS A 21 -16.98 43.87 20.00
N ASP A 22 -17.20 42.68 19.44
CA ASP A 22 -16.26 41.56 19.61
C ASP A 22 -14.91 41.84 18.95
N PHE A 23 -14.90 42.51 17.79
CA PHE A 23 -13.66 42.85 17.09
C PHE A 23 -12.82 43.89 17.86
N GLU A 24 -13.47 44.87 18.50
CA GLU A 24 -12.80 45.85 19.36
C GLU A 24 -12.23 45.20 20.63
N LEU A 25 -12.91 44.20 21.19
CA LEU A 25 -12.43 43.44 22.35
C LEU A 25 -11.14 42.66 22.04
N ILE A 26 -11.05 42.09 20.84
CA ILE A 26 -9.87 41.35 20.35
C ILE A 26 -8.71 42.32 20.08
N LYS A 27 -8.98 43.49 19.49
CA LYS A 27 -7.96 44.50 19.18
C LYS A 27 -7.32 45.13 20.43
N ASN A 28 -8.09 45.25 21.51
CA ASN A 28 -7.64 45.89 22.76
C ASN A 28 -6.93 44.95 23.74
N GLY A 29 -6.63 43.70 23.33
CA GLY A 29 -5.70 42.82 24.06
C GLY A 29 -6.15 42.34 25.45
N ALA A 30 -7.43 42.54 25.81
CA ALA A 30 -7.95 42.24 27.13
C ALA A 30 -8.87 41.01 27.09
N GLY A 31 -8.31 39.81 26.92
CA GLY A 31 -9.17 38.63 26.80
C GLY A 31 -8.57 37.22 26.82
N MET A 32 -7.28 37.03 27.14
CA MET A 32 -6.76 35.66 27.38
C MET A 32 -6.65 35.39 28.88
N LYS A 33 -7.79 35.12 29.53
CA LYS A 33 -7.74 34.27 30.73
C LYS A 33 -7.45 32.85 30.24
N LYS A 34 -6.30 32.31 30.67
CA LYS A 34 -5.87 30.92 30.43
C LYS A 34 -6.86 29.95 31.08
N HIS A 35 -8.01 29.71 30.44
CA HIS A 35 -8.72 28.47 30.65
C HIS A 35 -7.94 27.40 29.91
N GLN A 36 -7.28 26.57 30.68
CA GLN A 36 -6.74 25.29 30.24
C GLN A 36 -7.94 24.39 29.90
N THR A 37 -8.61 24.67 28.79
CA THR A 37 -9.51 23.72 28.14
C THR A 37 -8.61 22.62 27.63
N GLN A 38 -8.63 21.49 28.34
CA GLN A 38 -8.25 20.20 27.77
C GLN A 38 -9.09 20.01 26.51
N HIS A 39 -8.53 20.42 25.37
CA HIS A 39 -9.01 20.01 24.09
C HIS A 39 -8.76 18.50 24.03
N CYS A 40 -9.78 17.72 24.37
CA CYS A 40 -9.94 16.38 23.83
C CYS A 40 -10.07 16.56 22.31
N PHE A 41 -8.94 16.67 21.63
CA PHE A 41 -8.88 16.27 20.24
C PHE A 41 -9.51 14.87 20.21
N PRO A 42 -10.54 14.59 19.39
CA PRO A 42 -10.85 13.21 19.11
C PRO A 42 -9.54 12.66 18.60
N GLN A 43 -8.93 11.73 19.35
CA GLN A 43 -7.82 10.97 18.83
C GLN A 43 -8.33 10.50 17.49
N GLN A 44 -7.67 10.94 16.41
CA GLN A 44 -7.79 10.24 15.15
C GLN A 44 -7.38 8.84 15.53
N HIS A 45 -8.37 7.98 15.76
CA HIS A 45 -8.16 6.56 15.88
C HIS A 45 -7.56 6.24 14.53
N THR A 46 -6.22 6.19 14.47
CA THR A 46 -5.51 5.51 13.41
C THR A 46 -6.25 4.20 13.30
N ILE A 47 -6.97 4.01 12.19
CA ILE A 47 -7.80 2.83 11.97
C ILE A 47 -6.81 1.67 12.02
N SER A 48 -6.68 1.10 13.20
CA SER A 48 -5.77 0.02 13.47
C SER A 48 -6.36 -1.14 12.70
N ILE A 49 -5.58 -1.72 11.79
CA ILE A 49 -6.02 -2.78 10.89
C ILE A 49 -6.35 -4.06 11.70
N GLY A 50 -6.27 -4.02 13.03
CA GLY A 50 -6.43 -5.13 13.93
C GLY A 50 -5.14 -5.94 13.98
N LYS A 51 -4.82 -6.49 15.17
CA LYS A 51 -3.61 -7.32 15.36
C LYS A 51 -3.55 -8.51 14.39
N GLU A 52 -4.71 -9.01 13.98
CA GLU A 52 -4.83 -10.14 13.06
C GLU A 52 -4.30 -9.82 11.65
N ASN A 53 -4.54 -8.61 11.15
CA ASN A 53 -4.07 -8.21 9.82
C ASN A 53 -2.65 -7.66 9.83
N GLN A 54 -2.06 -7.40 11.00
CA GLN A 54 -0.71 -6.84 11.10
C GLN A 54 0.31 -7.73 10.37
N ILE A 55 0.22 -9.05 10.54
CA ILE A 55 1.11 -10.01 9.89
C ILE A 55 1.01 -9.91 8.36
N LEU A 56 -0.22 -9.79 7.82
CA LEU A 56 -0.45 -9.61 6.38
C LEU A 56 0.16 -8.30 5.89
N MET A 57 -0.02 -7.20 6.62
CA MET A 57 0.51 -5.88 6.27
C MET A 57 2.05 -5.86 6.30
N ASP A 58 2.65 -6.56 7.25
CA ASP A 58 4.11 -6.72 7.32
C ASP A 58 4.63 -7.54 6.14
N MET A 59 3.93 -8.62 5.76
CA MET A 59 4.25 -9.43 4.58
C MET A 59 4.14 -8.63 3.28
N LEU A 60 3.09 -7.81 3.12
CA LEU A 60 2.91 -6.90 1.98
C LEU A 60 4.06 -5.89 1.89
N THR A 61 4.47 -5.34 3.03
CA THR A 61 5.57 -4.39 3.09
C THR A 61 6.89 -5.04 2.67
N LYS A 62 7.18 -6.25 3.16
CA LYS A 62 8.36 -7.02 2.72
C LYS A 62 8.32 -7.32 1.23
N ALA A 63 7.19 -7.81 0.72
CA ALA A 63 6.98 -8.10 -0.70
C ALA A 63 7.27 -6.89 -1.58
N LYS A 64 6.73 -5.72 -1.19
CA LYS A 64 6.93 -4.45 -1.89
C LYS A 64 8.40 -4.04 -1.93
N ASN A 65 9.11 -4.13 -0.80
CA ASN A 65 10.52 -3.74 -0.74
C ASN A 65 11.39 -4.62 -1.65
N VAL A 66 11.17 -5.93 -1.63
CA VAL A 66 11.86 -6.87 -2.52
C VAL A 66 11.51 -6.59 -3.99
N ALA A 67 10.23 -6.36 -4.30
CA ALA A 67 9.79 -6.01 -5.66
C ALA A 67 10.50 -4.76 -6.20
N ILE A 68 10.61 -3.71 -5.38
CA ILE A 68 11.31 -2.47 -5.74
C ILE A 68 12.79 -2.73 -6.00
N ASN A 69 13.45 -3.52 -5.15
CA ASN A 69 14.87 -3.84 -5.32
C ASN A 69 15.12 -4.68 -6.59
N LEU A 70 14.24 -5.63 -6.88
CA LEU A 70 14.26 -6.40 -8.12
C LEU A 70 14.05 -5.50 -9.36
N ALA A 71 13.09 -4.57 -9.30
CA ALA A 71 12.85 -3.63 -10.38
C ALA A 71 14.06 -2.70 -10.63
N ARG A 72 14.69 -2.20 -9.57
CA ARG A 72 15.91 -1.36 -9.65
C ARG A 72 17.09 -2.09 -10.27
N THR A 73 17.21 -3.39 -10.02
CA THR A 73 18.24 -4.26 -10.61
C THR A 73 17.87 -4.76 -12.01
N GLY A 74 16.71 -4.34 -12.53
CA GLY A 74 16.28 -4.57 -13.89
C GLY A 74 15.58 -5.91 -14.10
N HIS A 75 15.02 -6.51 -13.05
CA HIS A 75 14.09 -7.63 -13.14
C HIS A 75 12.64 -7.12 -13.26
N ARG A 76 11.84 -7.78 -14.11
CA ARG A 76 10.42 -7.47 -14.24
C ARG A 76 9.61 -8.40 -13.34
N VAL A 77 8.94 -7.83 -12.34
CA VAL A 77 7.97 -8.55 -11.50
C VAL A 77 6.70 -8.81 -12.32
N LEU A 78 6.21 -10.04 -12.28
CA LEU A 78 5.01 -10.49 -13.00
C LEU A 78 3.82 -10.66 -12.06
N ASP A 79 4.06 -11.26 -10.88
CA ASP A 79 3.03 -11.59 -9.91
C ASP A 79 3.58 -11.52 -8.48
N ILE A 80 2.72 -11.18 -7.53
CA ILE A 80 3.01 -11.18 -6.09
C ILE A 80 1.90 -11.94 -5.38
N ASN A 81 2.23 -13.09 -4.82
CA ASN A 81 1.32 -13.91 -4.04
C ASN A 81 1.65 -13.81 -2.55
N ILE A 82 0.73 -13.24 -1.78
CA ILE A 82 0.83 -13.17 -0.31
C ILE A 82 0.03 -14.33 0.27
N GLY A 83 0.71 -15.45 0.52
CA GLY A 83 0.12 -16.62 1.17
C GLY A 83 0.21 -16.57 2.70
N SER A 84 -0.41 -17.53 3.37
CA SER A 84 -0.38 -17.68 4.82
C SER A 84 0.97 -18.16 5.38
N ARG A 85 1.84 -18.74 4.54
CA ARG A 85 3.17 -19.23 4.94
C ARG A 85 4.28 -18.30 4.48
N ASN A 86 4.38 -18.13 3.16
CA ASN A 86 5.46 -17.38 2.53
C ASN A 86 4.89 -16.42 1.49
N VAL A 87 5.51 -15.25 1.40
CA VAL A 87 5.36 -14.35 0.27
C VAL A 87 6.12 -14.94 -0.90
N ARG A 88 5.48 -14.98 -2.07
CA ARG A 88 6.11 -15.38 -3.32
C ARG A 88 6.01 -14.28 -4.37
N LEU A 89 7.12 -13.93 -4.99
CA LEU A 89 7.17 -13.07 -6.17
C LEU A 89 7.54 -13.92 -7.38
N THR A 90 6.78 -13.78 -8.46
CA THR A 90 7.14 -14.34 -9.76
C THR A 90 7.77 -13.24 -10.61
N ILE A 91 8.94 -13.49 -11.18
CA ILE A 91 9.62 -12.56 -12.09
C ILE A 91 9.76 -13.16 -13.49
N SER A 92 9.90 -12.27 -14.48
CA SER A 92 10.15 -12.66 -15.86
C SER A 92 11.55 -13.27 -15.98
N PRO A 93 11.69 -14.41 -16.69
CA PRO A 93 12.99 -15.02 -16.89
C PRO A 93 13.90 -14.12 -17.72
N SER A 94 15.13 -13.94 -17.26
CA SER A 94 16.18 -13.19 -17.96
C SER A 94 17.55 -13.67 -17.51
N ASN A 95 18.60 -13.36 -18.29
CA ASN A 95 19.98 -13.70 -17.92
C ASN A 95 20.40 -13.10 -16.57
N ARG A 96 19.78 -11.99 -16.15
CA ARG A 96 20.04 -11.38 -14.84
C ARG A 96 19.63 -12.27 -13.68
N CYS A 97 18.64 -13.16 -13.88
CA CYS A 97 18.17 -14.05 -12.80
C CYS A 97 19.27 -15.01 -12.31
N ASN A 98 20.31 -15.26 -13.10
CA ASN A 98 21.49 -16.03 -12.68
C ASN A 98 22.23 -15.37 -11.50
N LEU A 99 22.14 -14.05 -11.37
CA LEU A 99 22.75 -13.30 -10.27
C LEU A 99 22.01 -13.47 -8.94
N LEU A 100 20.76 -13.96 -8.98
CA LEU A 100 19.94 -14.16 -7.78
C LEU A 100 20.30 -15.44 -7.02
N GLY A 101 21.20 -16.28 -7.56
CA GLY A 101 21.63 -17.52 -6.90
C GLY A 101 20.51 -18.54 -6.68
N GLY A 102 19.55 -18.61 -7.61
CA GLY A 102 18.38 -19.47 -7.48
C GLY A 102 18.70 -20.96 -7.50
N ALA A 103 17.99 -21.72 -6.67
CA ALA A 103 17.96 -23.18 -6.69
C ALA A 103 16.77 -23.68 -7.52
N MET A 104 16.94 -24.81 -8.19
CA MET A 104 15.84 -25.45 -8.91
C MET A 104 14.90 -26.13 -7.92
N ILE A 105 13.60 -25.83 -8.01
CA ILE A 105 12.58 -26.37 -7.10
C ILE A 105 11.56 -27.29 -7.79
N LYS A 106 11.42 -27.18 -9.11
CA LYS A 106 10.48 -27.99 -9.89
C LYS A 106 10.96 -28.16 -11.32
N ILE A 107 10.71 -29.33 -11.88
CA ILE A 107 10.86 -29.64 -13.31
C ILE A 107 9.51 -30.14 -13.82
N SER A 108 9.03 -29.59 -14.94
CA SER A 108 7.89 -30.11 -15.68
C SER A 108 8.27 -30.34 -17.13
N ARG A 109 7.86 -31.48 -17.69
CA ARG A 109 8.08 -31.83 -19.09
C ARG A 109 6.74 -32.00 -19.77
N VAL A 110 6.41 -31.11 -20.69
CA VAL A 110 5.13 -31.13 -21.41
C VAL A 110 5.39 -30.83 -22.88
N ASN A 111 4.85 -31.65 -23.78
CA ASN A 111 4.90 -31.45 -25.23
C ASN A 111 6.31 -31.18 -25.80
N GLY A 112 7.33 -31.87 -25.28
CA GLY A 112 8.72 -31.69 -25.74
C GLY A 112 9.37 -30.39 -25.27
N VAL A 113 8.83 -29.73 -24.24
CA VAL A 113 9.46 -28.62 -23.54
C VAL A 113 9.72 -29.03 -22.10
N GLU A 114 10.96 -28.84 -21.65
CA GLU A 114 11.33 -28.94 -20.24
C GLU A 114 11.32 -27.55 -19.61
N GLU A 115 10.43 -27.35 -18.65
CA GLU A 115 10.36 -26.15 -17.83
C GLU A 115 10.96 -26.41 -16.46
N LYS A 116 11.87 -25.53 -16.03
CA LYS A 116 12.52 -25.56 -14.72
C LYS A 116 12.10 -24.31 -13.96
N THR A 117 11.43 -24.51 -12.83
CA THR A 117 11.16 -23.42 -11.89
C THR A 117 12.34 -23.27 -10.96
N MET A 118 12.93 -22.09 -10.97
CA MET A 118 14.02 -21.66 -10.10
C MET A 118 13.44 -20.79 -8.99
N ALA A 119 14.02 -20.85 -7.79
CA ALA A 119 13.63 -20.03 -6.66
C ALA A 119 14.85 -19.53 -5.90
N ALA A 120 14.82 -18.28 -5.44
CA ALA A 120 15.77 -17.68 -4.51
C ALA A 120 15.01 -17.12 -3.29
N ASN A 121 15.65 -17.08 -2.13
CA ASN A 121 15.11 -16.39 -0.96
C ASN A 121 15.82 -15.05 -0.80
N ILE A 122 15.05 -13.96 -0.87
CA ILE A 122 15.55 -12.59 -0.69
C ILE A 122 14.73 -11.95 0.43
N ASP A 123 15.40 -11.61 1.53
CA ASP A 123 14.79 -10.98 2.72
C ASP A 123 13.55 -11.72 3.26
N GLY A 124 13.55 -13.05 3.20
CA GLY A 124 12.44 -13.90 3.64
C GLY A 124 11.31 -14.01 2.63
N VAL A 125 11.51 -13.54 1.40
CA VAL A 125 10.57 -13.62 0.30
C VAL A 125 11.08 -14.56 -0.78
N GLN A 126 10.22 -15.50 -1.21
CA GLN A 126 10.55 -16.46 -2.26
C GLN A 126 10.36 -15.83 -3.63
N VAL A 127 11.45 -15.70 -4.39
CA VAL A 127 11.45 -15.13 -5.74
C VAL A 127 11.60 -16.26 -6.74
N GLU A 128 10.63 -16.43 -7.64
CA GLU A 128 10.57 -17.51 -8.61
C GLU A 128 10.64 -17.04 -10.06
N TRP A 129 11.27 -17.83 -10.92
CA TRP A 129 11.22 -17.68 -12.37
C TRP A 129 11.29 -19.05 -13.06
N THR A 130 10.74 -19.13 -14.27
CA THR A 130 10.75 -20.36 -15.06
C THR A 130 11.68 -20.22 -16.25
N THR A 131 12.56 -21.21 -16.43
CA THR A 131 13.36 -21.35 -17.65
C THR A 131 12.83 -22.51 -18.46
N SER A 132 12.73 -22.35 -19.77
CA SER A 132 12.16 -23.37 -20.66
C SER A 132 13.21 -23.77 -21.70
N THR A 133 13.40 -25.07 -21.89
CA THR A 133 14.31 -25.63 -22.90
C THR A 133 13.53 -26.58 -23.79
N ARG A 134 13.64 -26.42 -25.11
CA ARG A 134 13.06 -27.38 -26.05
C ARG A 134 13.87 -28.67 -25.98
N LEU A 135 13.17 -29.79 -25.84
CA LEU A 135 13.75 -31.12 -25.86
C LEU A 135 13.83 -31.59 -27.31
N GLU A 136 14.98 -32.16 -27.67
CA GLU A 136 15.16 -32.76 -28.99
C GLU A 136 14.32 -34.04 -29.12
N PRO A 137 13.86 -34.38 -30.34
CA PRO A 137 13.12 -35.62 -30.59
C PRO A 137 13.95 -36.83 -30.13
N GLY A 138 13.52 -37.50 -29.05
CA GLY A 138 14.22 -38.65 -28.48
C GLY A 138 14.58 -38.53 -26.99
N GLN A 139 14.44 -37.35 -26.38
CA GLN A 139 14.59 -37.16 -24.93
C GLN A 139 13.29 -37.38 -24.13
N PHE A 140 12.25 -37.92 -24.77
CA PHE A 140 10.99 -38.30 -24.14
C PHE A 140 11.18 -39.55 -23.27
N ILE A 141 11.70 -39.40 -22.06
CA ILE A 141 11.68 -40.50 -21.10
C ILE A 141 10.31 -40.49 -20.41
N THR A 142 9.49 -41.47 -20.81
CA THR A 142 8.33 -41.99 -20.10
C THR A 142 8.73 -42.43 -18.69
N ARG A 143 8.14 -41.82 -17.66
CA ARG A 143 7.80 -42.45 -16.38
C ARG A 143 6.63 -41.72 -15.75
#